data_AF-A0AAV2E7G6-F1
#
_entry.id   AF-A0AAV2E7G6-F1
#
_cell.length_a   1.000
_cell.length_b   1.000
_cell.length_c   1.000
_cell.angle_alpha   90.00
_cell.angle_beta   90.00
_cell.angle_gamma   90.00
#
_symmetry.space_group_name_H-M   'P 1'
#
loop_
_entity.id
_entity.type
_entity.pdbx_description
1 polymer ?
#
loop_
_entity_poly.entity_id
_entity_poly.type
_entity_poly.pdbx_seq_one_letter_code
_entity_poly.pdbx_strand_id
1 'polypeptide(L)' 'MVRFNPALGEDHFISNFISGMEEELRPVVTMWKPLTLANAFQLAQLEEASNEARQKKWRTGASFTLPPSQ' A
#
# COMPACT_ATOMS: atom_id res chain seq x y z
N MET A 1 6.06 12.15 20.40
CA MET A 1 6.74 11.12 21.21
C MET A 1 5.79 9.94 21.37
N VAL A 2 6.06 8.81 20.70
CA VAL A 2 5.30 7.57 20.91
C VAL A 2 5.59 7.08 22.32
N ARG A 3 4.55 6.97 23.15
CA ARG A 3 4.65 6.45 24.51
C ARG A 3 4.82 4.93 24.40
N PHE A 4 6.04 4.44 24.56
CA PHE A 4 6.32 3.01 24.55
C PHE A 4 5.76 2.41 25.85
N ASN A 5 4.52 1.95 25.78
CA ASN A 5 3.93 1.16 26.84
C ASN A 5 4.18 -0.31 26.50
N PRO A 6 4.99 -1.05 27.27
CA PRO A 6 5.30 -2.46 27.00
C PRO A 6 4.06 -3.38 27.10
N ALA A 7 2.91 -2.87 27.55
CA ALA A 7 1.62 -3.56 27.48
C ALA A 7 0.88 -3.39 26.13
N LEU A 8 1.33 -2.49 25.25
CA LEU A 8 0.79 -2.37 23.89
C LEU A 8 1.44 -3.46 23.05
N GLY A 9 0.68 -4.53 22.81
CA GLY A 9 1.11 -5.65 21.98
C GLY A 9 1.27 -5.28 20.51
N GLU A 10 1.69 -6.26 19.73
CA GLU A 10 1.90 -6.14 18.29
C GLU A 10 0.64 -5.66 17.55
N ASP A 11 -0.53 -6.01 18.06
CA ASP A 11 -1.86 -5.58 17.60
C ASP A 11 -2.03 -4.06 17.61
N HIS A 12 -1.50 -3.37 18.62
CA HIS A 12 -1.56 -1.92 18.70
C HIS A 12 -0.63 -1.25 17.68
N PHE A 13 0.57 -1.81 17.47
CA PHE A 13 1.50 -1.29 16.47
C PHE A 13 0.98 -1.51 15.05
N ILE A 14 0.40 -2.67 14.77
CA ILE A 14 -0.26 -2.97 13.50
C ILE A 14 -1.41 -2.00 13.27
N SER A 15 -2.28 -1.81 14.26
CA SER A 15 -3.43 -0.90 14.16
C SER A 15 -3.00 0.55 13.94
N ASN A 16 -1.96 1.01 14.66
CA ASN A 16 -1.41 2.34 14.50
C ASN A 16 -0.73 2.53 13.13
N PHE A 17 -0.03 1.50 12.64
CA PHE A 17 0.58 1.50 11.32
C PHE A 17 -0.50 1.58 10.23
N ILE A 18 -1.49 0.69 10.26
CA ILE A 18 -2.58 0.66 9.27
C ILE A 18 -3.36 1.98 9.27
N SER A 19 -3.59 2.58 10.44
CA SER A 19 -4.29 3.87 10.56
C SER A 19 -3.50 5.03 9.92
N GLY A 20 -2.17 4.94 9.89
CA GLY A 20 -1.30 5.95 9.26
C GLY A 20 -1.09 5.74 7.76
N MET A 21 -1.57 4.65 7.16
CA MET A 21 -1.39 4.38 5.73
C MET A 21 -2.34 5.19 4.85
N GLU A 22 -1.96 5.36 3.60
CA GLU A 22 -2.82 5.94 2.56
C GLU A 22 -4.09 5.09 2.38
N GLU A 23 -5.24 5.76 2.23
CA GLU A 23 -6.55 5.11 2.23
C GLU A 23 -6.70 4.06 1.11
N GLU A 24 -5.99 4.27 -0.01
CA GLU A 24 -5.96 3.33 -1.13
C GLU A 24 -5.23 2.01 -0.82
N LEU A 25 -4.23 2.03 0.07
CA LEU A 25 -3.42 0.85 0.42
C LEU A 25 -4.00 0.07 1.62
N ARG A 26 -4.74 0.75 2.51
CA ARG A 26 -5.38 0.17 3.70
C ARG A 26 -6.20 -1.10 3.46
N PRO A 27 -7.14 -1.15 2.48
CA PRO A 27 -8.03 -2.30 2.34
C PRO A 27 -7.27 -3.58 1.98
N VAL A 28 -6.22 -3.47 1.15
CA VAL A 28 -5.41 -4.62 0.76
C VAL A 28 -4.64 -5.14 1.96
N VAL A 29 -3.86 -4.30 2.63
CA VAL A 29 -3.06 -4.70 3.80
C VAL A 29 -3.95 -5.27 4.92
N THR A 30 -5.14 -4.69 5.15
CA THR A 30 -6.09 -5.18 6.16
C THR A 30 -6.67 -6.55 5.81
N MET A 31 -6.92 -6.83 4.52
CA MET A 31 -7.46 -8.11 4.04
C MET A 31 -6.51 -9.28 4.37
N TRP A 32 -5.20 -9.05 4.27
CA TRP A 32 -4.18 -10.06 4.55
C TRP A 32 -3.95 -10.33 6.04
N LYS A 33 -4.61 -9.58 6.94
CA LYS A 33 -4.56 -9.74 8.41
C LYS A 33 -3.12 -9.94 8.94
N PRO A 34 -2.25 -8.94 8.80
CA PRO A 34 -0.88 -9.04 9.28
C PRO A 34 -0.87 -9.33 10.78
N LEU A 35 -0.10 -10.36 11.16
CA LEU A 35 0.08 -10.75 12.56
C LEU A 35 1.22 -10.00 13.23
N THR A 36 2.15 -9.46 12.44
CA THR A 36 3.29 -8.68 12.90
C THR A 36 3.38 -7.34 12.18
N LEU A 37 4.01 -6.35 12.82
CA LEU A 37 4.27 -5.06 12.16
C LEU A 37 5.17 -5.24 10.92
N ALA A 38 6.14 -6.16 10.98
CA ALA A 38 7.01 -6.47 9.86
C ALA A 38 6.21 -7.02 8.67
N ASN A 39 5.25 -7.91 8.91
CA ASN A 39 4.37 -8.44 7.87
C ASN A 39 3.51 -7.32 7.26
N ALA A 40 2.95 -6.44 8.09
CA ALA A 40 2.19 -5.28 7.60
C ALA A 40 3.05 -4.38 6.68
N PHE A 41 4.32 -4.17 7.05
CA PHE A 41 5.26 -3.37 6.28
C PHE A 41 5.64 -4.01 4.94
N GLN A 42 5.83 -5.33 4.91
CA GLN A 42 6.10 -6.07 3.67
C GLN A 42 4.91 -6.06 2.72
N LEU A 43 3.70 -6.23 3.25
CA LEU A 43 2.46 -6.18 2.46
C LEU A 43 2.22 -4.78 1.88
N ALA A 44 2.50 -3.72 2.65
CA ALA A 44 2.40 -2.35 2.18
C ALA A 44 3.37 -2.08 1.01
N GLN A 45 4.64 -2.47 1.13
CA GLN A 45 5.62 -2.33 0.04
C GLN A 45 5.22 -3.10 -1.22
N LEU A 46 4.68 -4.30 -1.05
CA LEU A 46 4.22 -5.11 -2.18
C LEU A 46 3.04 -4.44 -2.91
N GLU A 47 2.07 -3.90 -2.15
CA GLU A 47 0.94 -3.21 -2.75
C GLU A 47 1.35 -1.90 -3.42
N GLU A 48 2.28 -1.14 -2.83
CA GLU A 48 2.83 0.07 -3.43
C GLU A 48 3.51 -0.23 -4.79
N ALA A 49 4.36 -1.26 -4.85
CA ALA A 49 5.00 -1.67 -6.09
C ALA A 49 3.98 -2.16 -7.14
N SER A 50 2.95 -2.89 -6.71
CA SER A 50 1.85 -3.34 -7.57
C SER A 50 1.06 -2.16 -8.13
N ASN A 51 0.72 -1.19 -7.28
CA ASN A 51 0.00 0.03 -7.67
C ASN A 51 0.82 0.85 -8.66
N GLU A 52 2.12 1.04 -8.41
CA GLU A 52 3.01 1.73 -9.32
C GLU A 52 3.07 1.05 -10.70
N ALA A 53 3.20 -0.28 -10.72
CA ALA A 53 3.21 -1.06 -11.97
C ALA A 53 1.87 -0.94 -12.73
N ARG A 54 0.75 -0.89 -12.01
CA ARG A 54 -0.58 -0.67 -12.60
C ARG A 54 -0.67 0.73 -13.21
N GLN A 55 -0.29 1.78 -12.48
CA GLN A 55 -0.32 3.16 -12.97
C GLN A 55 0.57 3.39 -14.19
N LYS A 56 1.76 2.77 -14.24
CA LYS A 56 2.66 2.82 -15.40
C LYS A 56 2.00 2.27 -16.67
N LYS A 57 1.25 1.17 -16.58
CA LYS A 57 0.51 0.60 -17.73
C LYS A 57 -0.56 1.54 -18.29
N TRP A 58 -1.25 2.30 -17.42
CA TRP A 58 -2.26 3.26 -17.87
C TRP A 58 -1.65 4.50 -18.56
N ARG A 59 -0.49 4.98 -18.10
CA ARG A 59 0.18 6.15 -18.70
C ARG A 59 0.70 5.88 -20.11
N THR A 60 1.16 4.66 -20.40
CA THR A 60 1.66 4.31 -21.74
C THR A 60 0.52 4.07 -22.74
N GLY A 61 -0.69 3.75 -22.29
CA GLY A 61 -1.87 3.57 -23.15
C GLY A 61 -2.55 4.87 -23.61
N ALA A 62 -2.21 6.01 -23.02
CA ALA A 62 -2.89 7.30 -23.26
C ALA A 62 -2.26 8.14 -24.39
N SER A 63 -1.18 7.69 -25.02
CA SER A 63 -0.52 8.41 -26.12
C SER A 63 -0.18 7.49 -27.30
N PHE A 64 -1.20 6.89 -27.90
CA PHE A 64 -1.09 6.36 -29.27
C PHE A 64 -2.25 6.90 -30.11
N THR A 65 -2.31 8.22 -30.26
CA THR A 65 -3.11 8.83 -31.34
C THR A 65 -2.37 8.56 -32.64
N LEU A 66 -2.93 7.65 -33.44
CA LEU A 66 -2.47 7.31 -34.78
C LEU A 66 -2.24 8.55 -35.64
N PRO A 67 -1.17 8.62 -36.46
CA PRO A 67 -1.04 9.68 -37.44
C PRO A 67 -2.20 9.58 -38.46
N PRO A 68 -2.77 10.71 -38.90
CA PRO A 68 -3.83 10.70 -39.90
C PRO A 68 -3.29 10.08 -41.18
N SER A 69 -3.99 9.05 -41.67
CA SER A 69 -3.73 8.45 -42.98
C SER A 69 -4.09 9.48 -44.06
N GLN A 70 -3.18 9.62 -45.03
CA GLN A 70 -3.27 10.50 -46.21
C GLN A 70 -4.60 10.37 -46.96
#